data_AF-A0A9E4EL66-F1
#
_entry.id   AF-A0A9E4EL66-F1
#
_cell.length_a   1.000
_cell.length_b   1.000
_cell.length_c   1.000
_cell.angle_alpha   90.00
_cell.angle_beta   90.00
_cell.angle_gamma   90.00
#
_symmetry.space_group_name_H-M   'P 1'
#
loop_
_entity.id
_entity.type
_entity.pdbx_description
1 polymer ?
#
loop_
_entity_poly.entity_id
_entity_poly.type
_entity_poly.pdbx_seq_one_letter_code
_entity_poly.pdbx_strand_id
1 'polypeptide(L)'
;MNVFLRLITYIRPYLGRVCIGIGATLVIIGLDAAQPLLMREVIDNILTPYFTEGNYIGGDFPDTKIATDFDRLQYYALILLGVYILHTIFSFINRYLLNRTGQDILFSLRVQVYDHLQHLGLRFYNDRSTGELMSRVTADVESLQNTVTDTLERVLVNIATIVIYGSILFGLSFELALITLLPMPLYSTLIILYNHKVRPYYTMARERIADISALLQDNLSGIRVIKCFAREGHELSRFTQKCKAFLTISITIIKTRVAFFPIARLVISMGPLLVLLFGGRQVISGDLTIGTLFAFQSFLWRFYGPVESLTRINDTIVRAAASARRIFEILDTQPEIKDTPNARSFDRLNGSVEFQNVTFSYEHGPPVLQDVSLNV
;
A
#
# COMPACT_ATOMS: atom_id res chain seq x y z
N MET A 1 -4.88 -22.43 8.64
CA MET A 1 -4.25 -21.97 7.38
C MET A 1 -3.81 -20.53 7.56
N ASN A 2 -2.58 -20.14 7.19
CA ASN A 2 -2.19 -18.72 7.26
C ASN A 2 -3.20 -17.88 6.45
N VAL A 3 -3.79 -16.86 7.09
CA VAL A 3 -4.80 -15.96 6.52
C VAL A 3 -4.41 -15.45 5.13
N PHE A 4 -3.12 -15.20 4.91
CA PHE A 4 -2.55 -14.80 3.62
C PHE A 4 -2.61 -15.89 2.52
N LEU A 5 -2.40 -17.17 2.84
CA LEU A 5 -2.48 -18.27 1.86
C LEU A 5 -3.91 -18.45 1.34
N ARG A 6 -4.91 -18.33 2.22
CA ARG A 6 -6.31 -18.41 1.83
C ARG A 6 -6.70 -17.24 0.94
N LEU A 7 -6.18 -16.07 1.25
CA LEU A 7 -6.38 -14.85 0.47
C LEU A 7 -5.71 -14.92 -0.92
N ILE A 8 -4.54 -15.56 -1.06
CA ILE A 8 -3.92 -15.86 -2.37
C ILE A 8 -4.83 -16.74 -3.24
N THR A 9 -5.68 -17.58 -2.63
CA THR A 9 -6.62 -18.44 -3.37
C THR A 9 -7.66 -17.61 -4.15
N TYR A 10 -8.04 -16.43 -3.65
CA TYR A 10 -8.94 -15.50 -4.36
C TYR A 10 -8.27 -14.78 -5.53
N ILE A 11 -6.93 -14.72 -5.54
CA ILE A 11 -6.15 -14.18 -6.67
C ILE A 11 -6.05 -15.21 -7.80
N ARG A 12 -6.10 -16.51 -7.48
CA ARG A 12 -5.93 -17.63 -8.41
C ARG A 12 -6.72 -17.49 -9.74
N PRO A 13 -8.03 -17.17 -9.73
CA PRO A 13 -8.80 -16.99 -10.98
C PRO A 13 -8.34 -15.79 -11.83
N TYR A 14 -7.62 -14.83 -11.25
CA TYR A 14 -7.15 -13.62 -11.91
C TYR A 14 -5.65 -13.61 -12.18
N LEU A 15 -4.95 -14.75 -11.98
CA LEU A 15 -3.50 -14.84 -12.17
C LEU A 15 -3.03 -14.36 -13.54
N GLY A 16 -3.81 -14.59 -14.60
CA GLY A 16 -3.47 -14.08 -15.94
C GLY A 16 -3.32 -12.55 -15.95
N ARG A 17 -4.26 -11.81 -15.35
CA ARG A 17 -4.22 -10.34 -15.29
C ARG A 17 -3.10 -9.84 -14.38
N VAL A 18 -2.88 -10.51 -13.25
CA VAL A 18 -1.79 -10.17 -12.31
C VAL A 18 -0.42 -10.39 -12.96
N CYS A 19 -0.23 -11.51 -13.67
CA CYS A 19 1.01 -11.80 -14.39
C CYS A 19 1.24 -10.78 -15.52
N ILE A 20 0.20 -10.37 -16.25
CA ILE A 20 0.32 -9.31 -17.26
C ILE A 20 0.68 -7.97 -16.60
N GLY A 21 0.10 -7.62 -15.45
CA GLY A 21 0.47 -6.43 -14.68
C GLY A 21 1.93 -6.46 -14.22
N ILE A 22 2.37 -7.54 -13.59
CA ILE A 22 3.78 -7.72 -13.19
C ILE A 22 4.71 -7.65 -14.41
N GLY A 23 4.34 -8.27 -15.53
CA GLY A 23 5.09 -8.18 -16.79
C GLY A 23 5.17 -6.74 -17.31
N ALA A 24 4.06 -6.01 -17.31
CA ALA A 24 4.01 -4.59 -17.67
C ALA A 24 4.89 -3.75 -16.75
N THR A 25 4.95 -4.07 -15.45
CA THR A 25 5.84 -3.41 -14.49
C THR A 25 7.32 -3.61 -14.86
N LEU A 26 7.73 -4.82 -15.21
CA LEU A 26 9.11 -5.08 -15.64
C LEU A 26 9.47 -4.31 -16.92
N VAL A 27 8.53 -4.22 -17.85
CA VAL A 27 8.68 -3.40 -19.07
C VAL A 27 8.80 -1.91 -18.71
N ILE A 28 7.97 -1.41 -17.80
CA ILE A 28 8.04 -0.03 -17.31
C ILE A 28 9.41 0.27 -16.71
N ILE A 29 9.93 -0.61 -15.83
CA ILE A 29 11.27 -0.44 -15.24
C ILE A 29 12.36 -0.42 -16.34
N GLY A 30 12.24 -1.26 -17.36
CA GLY A 30 13.15 -1.26 -18.51
C GLY A 30 13.07 0.02 -19.34
N LEU A 31 11.86 0.52 -19.60
CA LEU A 31 11.64 1.78 -20.33
C LEU A 31 12.15 2.99 -19.54
N ASP A 32 11.93 3.01 -18.23
CA ASP A 32 12.52 4.01 -17.35
C ASP A 32 14.05 3.94 -17.43
N ALA A 33 14.64 2.74 -17.42
CA ALA A 33 16.10 2.58 -17.57
C ALA A 33 16.63 3.06 -18.93
N ALA A 34 15.84 2.95 -20.00
CA ALA A 34 16.24 3.41 -21.32
C ALA A 34 16.48 4.93 -21.34
N GLN A 35 15.68 5.71 -20.61
CA GLN A 35 15.78 7.18 -20.66
C GLN A 35 17.16 7.73 -20.26
N PRO A 36 17.76 7.38 -19.09
CA PRO A 36 19.11 7.84 -18.74
C PRO A 36 20.19 7.31 -19.68
N LEU A 37 20.06 6.09 -20.20
CA LEU A 37 21.04 5.50 -21.12
C LEU A 37 21.02 6.20 -22.49
N LEU A 38 19.83 6.49 -23.03
CA LEU A 38 19.69 7.28 -24.25
C LEU A 38 20.22 8.70 -24.05
N MET A 39 19.94 9.31 -22.90
CA MET A 39 20.47 10.63 -22.57
C MET A 39 22.00 10.61 -22.45
N ARG A 40 22.58 9.55 -21.87
CA ARG A 40 24.03 9.35 -21.87
C ARG A 40 24.59 9.37 -23.29
N GLU A 41 23.99 8.63 -24.23
CA GLU A 41 24.53 8.60 -25.60
C GLU A 41 24.36 9.91 -26.35
N VAL A 42 23.29 10.66 -26.09
CA VAL A 42 23.15 12.02 -26.59
C VAL A 42 24.24 12.93 -26.01
N ILE A 43 24.50 12.84 -24.70
CA ILE A 43 25.52 13.66 -24.05
C ILE A 43 26.91 13.30 -24.58
N ASP A 44 27.28 12.02 -24.60
CA ASP A 44 28.63 11.57 -24.91
C ASP A 44 28.96 11.68 -26.40
N ASN A 45 28.05 11.28 -27.30
CA ASN A 45 28.35 11.18 -28.73
C ASN A 45 27.87 12.38 -29.56
N ILE A 46 26.88 13.14 -29.07
CA ILE A 46 26.33 14.29 -29.80
C ILE A 46 26.79 15.58 -29.16
N LEU A 47 26.60 15.77 -27.85
CA LEU A 47 26.84 17.08 -27.23
C LEU A 47 28.31 17.31 -26.86
N THR A 48 28.96 16.33 -26.22
CA THR A 48 30.35 16.46 -25.71
C THR A 48 31.37 16.81 -26.80
N PRO A 49 31.32 16.25 -28.02
CA PRO A 49 32.25 16.60 -29.10
C PRO A 49 32.20 18.09 -29.50
N TYR A 50 31.05 18.76 -29.37
CA TYR A 50 30.95 20.21 -29.62
C TYR A 50 31.69 21.04 -28.54
N PHE A 51 31.90 20.47 -27.36
CA PHE A 51 32.65 21.11 -26.27
C PHE A 51 34.14 20.73 -26.23
N THR A 52 34.54 19.65 -26.89
CA THR A 52 35.92 19.11 -26.83
C THR A 52 36.70 19.24 -28.14
N GLU A 53 36.06 19.03 -29.30
CA GLU A 53 36.72 19.09 -30.61
C GLU A 53 36.61 20.47 -31.28
N GLY A 54 35.68 21.31 -30.83
CA GLY A 54 35.49 22.67 -31.34
C GLY A 54 36.03 23.72 -30.37
N ASN A 55 37.01 24.49 -30.82
CA ASN A 55 37.45 25.72 -30.17
C ASN A 55 36.27 26.50 -29.59
N TYR A 56 36.36 26.76 -28.28
CA TYR A 56 35.59 27.70 -27.49
C TYR A 56 34.80 28.71 -28.34
N ILE A 57 33.46 28.61 -28.34
CA ILE A 57 32.57 29.72 -28.69
C ILE A 57 33.01 30.45 -29.99
N GLY A 58 32.84 29.80 -31.15
CA GLY A 58 33.10 30.43 -32.46
C GLY A 58 33.99 29.66 -33.43
N GLY A 59 34.27 28.38 -33.20
CA GLY A 59 34.86 27.52 -34.24
C GLY A 59 33.82 27.09 -35.29
N ASP A 60 34.12 27.30 -36.57
CA ASP A 60 33.29 26.83 -37.68
C ASP A 60 33.32 25.29 -37.73
N PHE A 61 32.27 24.65 -37.22
CA PHE A 61 31.98 23.27 -37.60
C PHE A 61 31.48 23.28 -39.05
N PRO A 62 31.89 22.32 -39.90
CA PRO A 62 31.27 22.18 -41.22
C PRO A 62 29.75 22.08 -41.06
N ASP A 63 28.98 22.86 -41.84
CA ASP A 63 27.51 22.84 -41.83
C ASP A 63 26.95 21.40 -41.96
N THR A 64 27.70 20.53 -42.63
CA THR A 64 27.39 19.10 -42.79
C THR A 64 27.50 18.28 -41.49
N LYS A 65 28.44 18.58 -40.58
CA LYS A 65 28.54 17.90 -39.26
C LYS A 65 27.39 18.33 -38.35
N ILE A 66 27.03 19.61 -38.35
CA ILE A 66 25.90 20.17 -37.60
C ILE A 66 24.58 19.53 -38.07
N ALA A 67 24.33 19.47 -39.37
CA ALA A 67 23.13 18.85 -39.91
C ALA A 67 23.03 17.35 -39.53
N THR A 68 24.14 16.61 -39.65
CA THR A 68 24.17 15.16 -39.34
C THR A 68 23.94 14.88 -37.85
N ASP A 69 24.52 15.67 -36.95
CA ASP A 69 24.32 15.49 -35.51
C ASP A 69 22.96 16.00 -35.03
N PHE A 70 22.40 17.01 -35.71
CA PHE A 70 21.01 17.43 -35.49
C PHE A 70 20.02 16.35 -35.93
N ASP A 71 20.25 15.68 -37.05
CA ASP A 71 19.45 14.53 -37.49
C ASP A 71 19.54 13.37 -36.48
N ARG A 72 20.74 13.10 -35.94
CA ARG A 72 20.93 12.12 -34.85
C ARG A 72 20.19 12.51 -33.58
N LEU A 73 20.23 13.79 -33.20
CA LEU A 73 19.50 14.31 -32.04
C LEU A 73 17.99 14.13 -32.23
N GLN A 74 17.46 14.46 -33.41
CA GLN A 74 16.05 14.23 -33.74
C GLN A 74 15.69 12.75 -33.67
N TYR A 75 16.56 11.87 -34.16
CA TYR A 75 16.38 10.42 -34.06
C TYR A 75 16.28 9.95 -32.60
N TYR A 76 17.21 10.35 -31.73
CA TYR A 76 17.14 10.03 -30.29
C TYR A 76 15.93 10.65 -29.61
N ALA A 77 15.53 11.87 -29.99
CA ALA A 77 14.33 12.52 -29.48
C ALA A 77 13.06 11.76 -29.88
N LEU A 78 12.98 11.24 -31.11
CA LEU A 78 11.89 10.39 -31.58
C LEU A 78 11.86 9.04 -30.84
N ILE A 79 13.02 8.43 -30.58
CA ILE A 79 13.11 7.23 -29.75
C ILE A 79 12.61 7.52 -28.33
N LEU A 80 13.07 8.60 -27.70
CA LEU A 80 12.63 9.00 -26.36
C LEU A 80 11.12 9.25 -26.30
N LEU A 81 10.57 9.91 -27.33
CA LEU A 81 9.12 10.08 -27.47
C LEU A 81 8.41 8.72 -27.52
N GLY A 82 8.93 7.78 -28.32
CA GLY A 82 8.43 6.41 -28.38
C GLY A 82 8.48 5.70 -27.02
N VAL A 83 9.59 5.84 -26.28
CA VAL A 83 9.76 5.29 -24.93
C VAL A 83 8.72 5.87 -23.97
N TYR A 84 8.47 7.18 -23.99
CA TYR A 84 7.46 7.82 -23.14
C TYR A 84 6.02 7.41 -23.48
N ILE A 85 5.72 7.26 -24.77
CA ILE A 85 4.41 6.76 -25.22
C ILE A 85 4.21 5.31 -24.75
N LEU A 86 5.19 4.44 -25.00
CA LEU A 86 5.14 3.04 -24.54
C LEU A 86 5.03 2.96 -23.02
N HIS A 87 5.83 3.75 -22.29
CA HIS A 87 5.77 3.81 -20.84
C HIS A 87 4.37 4.16 -20.36
N THR A 88 3.74 5.16 -20.99
CA THR A 88 2.37 5.59 -20.65
C THR A 88 1.34 4.49 -20.94
N ILE A 89 1.47 3.80 -22.07
CA ILE A 89 0.59 2.68 -22.45
C ILE A 89 0.72 1.53 -21.44
N PHE A 90 1.94 1.08 -21.14
CA PHE A 90 2.17 0.00 -20.17
C PHE A 90 1.74 0.41 -18.75
N SER A 91 1.96 1.67 -18.37
CA SER A 91 1.48 2.21 -17.09
C SER A 91 -0.04 2.18 -17.00
N PHE A 92 -0.73 2.54 -18.08
CA PHE A 92 -2.19 2.44 -18.17
C PHE A 92 -2.67 0.99 -18.06
N ILE A 93 -2.07 0.07 -18.83
CA ILE A 93 -2.41 -1.36 -18.80
C ILE A 93 -2.20 -1.93 -17.40
N ASN A 94 -1.04 -1.68 -16.79
CA ASN A 94 -0.71 -2.14 -15.45
C ASN A 94 -1.76 -1.65 -14.45
N ARG A 95 -1.98 -0.34 -14.40
CA ARG A 95 -2.88 0.29 -13.44
C ARG A 95 -4.32 -0.16 -13.65
N TYR A 96 -4.80 -0.24 -14.90
CA TYR A 96 -6.16 -0.72 -15.20
C TYR A 96 -6.35 -2.18 -14.80
N LEU A 97 -5.46 -3.09 -15.21
CA LEU A 97 -5.59 -4.52 -14.92
C LEU A 97 -5.55 -4.81 -13.42
N LEU A 98 -4.68 -4.15 -12.67
CA LEU A 98 -4.54 -4.35 -11.23
C LEU A 98 -5.73 -3.77 -10.47
N ASN A 99 -6.15 -2.54 -10.80
CA ASN A 99 -7.35 -1.95 -10.18
C ASN A 99 -8.60 -2.78 -10.50
N ARG A 100 -8.76 -3.24 -11.75
CA ARG A 100 -9.87 -4.11 -12.14
C ARG A 100 -9.84 -5.43 -11.38
N THR A 101 -8.67 -6.05 -11.26
CA THR A 101 -8.50 -7.30 -10.50
C THR A 101 -8.84 -7.10 -9.03
N GLY A 102 -8.42 -5.99 -8.42
CA GLY A 102 -8.79 -5.62 -7.06
C GLY A 102 -10.31 -5.53 -6.89
N GLN A 103 -11.00 -4.84 -7.79
CA GLN A 103 -12.47 -4.72 -7.76
C GLN A 103 -13.19 -6.06 -7.95
N ASP A 104 -12.71 -6.94 -8.84
CA ASP A 104 -13.32 -8.25 -9.06
C ASP A 104 -13.14 -9.18 -7.83
N ILE A 105 -11.98 -9.12 -7.15
CA ILE A 105 -11.75 -9.81 -5.87
C ILE A 105 -12.68 -9.25 -4.78
N LEU A 106 -12.80 -7.92 -4.70
CA LEU A 106 -13.68 -7.25 -3.75
C LEU A 106 -15.14 -7.68 -3.92
N PHE A 107 -15.61 -7.71 -5.17
CA PHE A 107 -16.94 -8.18 -5.52
C PHE A 107 -17.15 -9.63 -5.07
N SER A 108 -16.23 -10.53 -5.44
CA SER A 108 -16.34 -11.95 -5.10
C SER A 108 -16.37 -12.19 -3.59
N LEU A 109 -15.52 -11.49 -2.83
CA LEU A 109 -15.50 -11.57 -1.37
C LEU A 109 -16.81 -11.04 -0.75
N ARG A 110 -17.32 -9.90 -1.23
CA ARG A 110 -18.58 -9.34 -0.71
C ARG A 110 -19.76 -10.27 -0.95
N VAL A 111 -19.87 -10.82 -2.16
CA VAL A 111 -20.93 -11.77 -2.50
C VAL A 111 -20.82 -13.02 -1.62
N GLN A 112 -19.63 -13.59 -1.46
CA GLN A 112 -19.45 -14.79 -0.65
C GLN A 112 -19.74 -14.55 0.83
N VAL A 113 -19.26 -13.44 1.42
CA VAL A 113 -19.55 -13.12 2.82
C VAL A 113 -21.04 -12.87 3.01
N TYR A 114 -21.69 -12.18 2.08
CA TYR A 114 -23.13 -11.92 2.14
C TYR A 114 -23.96 -13.20 2.02
N ASP A 115 -23.65 -14.05 1.06
CA ASP A 115 -24.28 -15.36 0.88
C ASP A 115 -24.12 -16.22 2.14
N HIS A 116 -22.90 -16.29 2.70
CA HIS A 116 -22.65 -17.04 3.93
C HIS A 116 -23.46 -16.49 5.11
N LEU A 117 -23.55 -15.17 5.28
CA LEU A 117 -24.38 -14.55 6.31
C LEU A 117 -25.85 -15.01 6.19
N GLN A 118 -26.42 -15.06 4.99
CA GLN A 118 -27.81 -15.50 4.79
C GLN A 118 -28.09 -16.94 5.27
N HIS A 119 -27.06 -17.79 5.30
CA HIS A 119 -27.18 -19.18 5.73
C HIS A 119 -26.87 -19.40 7.23
N LEU A 120 -26.46 -18.36 7.98
CA LEU A 120 -26.20 -18.49 9.41
C LEU A 120 -27.51 -18.49 10.23
N GLY A 121 -27.52 -19.29 11.29
CA GLY A 121 -28.67 -19.39 12.20
C GLY A 121 -28.92 -18.12 13.00
N LEU A 122 -30.14 -17.97 13.51
CA LEU A 122 -30.58 -16.79 14.28
C LEU A 122 -29.69 -16.48 15.48
N ARG A 123 -29.12 -17.52 16.10
CA ARG A 123 -28.20 -17.39 17.24
C ARG A 123 -27.00 -16.49 16.93
N PHE A 124 -26.39 -16.64 15.75
CA PHE A 124 -25.26 -15.82 15.32
C PHE A 124 -25.57 -14.31 15.35
N TYR A 125 -26.83 -13.95 15.04
CA TYR A 125 -27.29 -12.58 14.98
C TYR A 125 -27.67 -12.00 16.35
N ASN A 126 -27.97 -12.85 17.34
CA ASN A 126 -28.24 -12.38 18.70
C ASN A 126 -26.97 -11.93 19.42
N ASP A 127 -25.81 -12.51 19.07
CA ASP A 127 -24.52 -12.25 19.72
C ASP A 127 -23.69 -11.15 19.03
N ARG A 128 -24.15 -10.61 17.90
CA ARG A 128 -23.40 -9.66 17.06
C ARG A 128 -24.27 -8.48 16.65
N SER A 129 -23.72 -7.27 16.76
CA SER A 129 -24.44 -6.07 16.31
C SER A 129 -24.49 -5.99 14.78
N THR A 130 -25.62 -5.51 14.23
CA THR A 130 -25.77 -5.28 12.79
C THR A 130 -24.69 -4.33 12.23
N GLY A 131 -24.27 -3.33 13.02
CA GLY A 131 -23.20 -2.40 12.65
C GLY A 131 -21.84 -3.08 12.49
N GLU A 132 -21.52 -4.04 13.37
CA GLU A 132 -20.30 -4.85 13.25
C GLU A 132 -20.32 -5.67 11.96
N LEU A 133 -21.42 -6.34 11.65
CA LEU A 133 -21.56 -7.15 10.43
C LEU A 133 -21.46 -6.29 9.17
N MET A 134 -22.11 -5.13 9.14
CA MET A 134 -21.99 -4.18 8.03
C MET A 134 -20.54 -3.72 7.84
N SER A 135 -19.82 -3.40 8.91
CA SER A 135 -18.41 -3.00 8.85
C SER A 135 -17.52 -4.12 8.31
N ARG A 136 -17.78 -5.37 8.69
CA ARG A 136 -17.04 -6.54 8.18
C ARG A 136 -17.24 -6.75 6.68
N VAL A 137 -18.45 -6.55 6.14
CA VAL A 137 -18.74 -6.68 4.70
C VAL A 137 -18.16 -5.51 3.88
N THR A 138 -18.10 -4.32 4.48
CA THR A 138 -17.68 -3.09 3.78
C THR A 138 -16.20 -2.78 3.99
N ALA A 139 -15.87 -2.24 5.16
CA ALA A 139 -14.55 -1.71 5.48
C ALA A 139 -13.46 -2.78 5.58
N ASP A 140 -13.76 -3.93 6.19
CA ASP A 140 -12.75 -4.99 6.33
C ASP A 140 -12.40 -5.62 4.97
N VAL A 141 -13.41 -5.84 4.11
CA VAL A 141 -13.22 -6.42 2.77
C VAL A 141 -12.45 -5.44 1.87
N GLU A 142 -12.72 -4.14 1.98
CA GLU A 142 -11.95 -3.10 1.29
C GLU A 142 -10.50 -3.02 1.80
N SER A 143 -10.29 -3.02 3.12
CA SER A 143 -8.95 -3.04 3.71
C SER A 143 -8.14 -4.27 3.27
N LEU A 144 -8.80 -5.42 3.12
CA LEU A 144 -8.19 -6.64 2.64
C LEU A 144 -7.77 -6.46 1.19
N GLN A 145 -8.67 -6.03 0.29
CA GLN A 145 -8.39 -5.79 -1.12
C GLN A 145 -7.21 -4.83 -1.35
N ASN A 146 -7.20 -3.68 -0.67
CA ASN A 146 -6.10 -2.70 -0.76
C ASN A 146 -4.74 -3.31 -0.42
N THR A 147 -4.71 -4.34 0.41
CA THR A 147 -3.45 -5.02 0.76
C THR A 147 -3.04 -6.03 -0.29
N VAL A 148 -3.99 -6.80 -0.80
CA VAL A 148 -3.71 -7.83 -1.81
C VAL A 148 -3.22 -7.23 -3.12
N THR A 149 -3.90 -6.19 -3.57
CA THR A 149 -3.62 -5.57 -4.86
C THR A 149 -2.47 -4.59 -4.70
N ASP A 150 -2.65 -3.51 -3.92
CA ASP A 150 -1.70 -2.39 -3.95
C ASP A 150 -0.43 -2.66 -3.14
N THR A 151 -0.54 -3.33 -1.99
CA THR A 151 0.62 -3.53 -1.12
C THR A 151 1.54 -4.62 -1.67
N LEU A 152 0.99 -5.75 -2.12
CA LEU A 152 1.79 -6.83 -2.70
C LEU A 152 2.46 -6.39 -4.00
N GLU A 153 1.73 -5.72 -4.90
CA GLU A 153 2.28 -5.13 -6.11
C GLU A 153 3.42 -4.17 -5.77
N ARG A 154 3.19 -3.22 -4.86
CA ARG A 154 4.20 -2.23 -4.47
C ARG A 154 5.45 -2.87 -3.89
N VAL A 155 5.33 -3.93 -3.08
CA VAL A 155 6.51 -4.68 -2.58
C VAL A 155 7.29 -5.30 -3.73
N LEU A 156 6.60 -6.00 -4.64
CA LEU A 156 7.24 -6.64 -5.80
C LEU A 156 7.92 -5.61 -6.71
N VAL A 157 7.23 -4.51 -7.04
CA VAL A 157 7.77 -3.42 -7.85
C VAL A 157 8.99 -2.81 -7.17
N ASN A 158 8.93 -2.53 -5.87
CA ASN A 158 10.04 -1.93 -5.15
C ASN A 158 11.27 -2.86 -5.13
N ILE A 159 11.08 -4.15 -4.87
CA ILE A 159 12.17 -5.14 -4.88
C ILE A 159 12.77 -5.26 -6.29
N ALA A 160 11.93 -5.40 -7.32
CA ALA A 160 12.37 -5.48 -8.71
C ALA A 160 13.15 -4.22 -9.11
N THR A 161 12.65 -3.05 -8.76
CA THR A 161 13.29 -1.76 -9.02
C THR A 161 14.67 -1.66 -8.35
N ILE A 162 14.78 -2.06 -7.07
CA ILE A 162 16.06 -2.08 -6.34
C ILE A 162 17.05 -3.03 -7.00
N VAL A 163 16.62 -4.23 -7.38
CA VAL A 163 17.49 -5.23 -8.00
C VAL A 163 17.93 -4.78 -9.40
N ILE A 164 17.02 -4.30 -10.24
CA ILE A 164 17.31 -3.90 -11.62
C ILE A 164 18.18 -2.65 -11.65
N TYR A 165 17.78 -1.56 -10.98
CA TYR A 165 18.60 -0.34 -10.96
C TYR A 165 19.89 -0.52 -10.19
N GLY A 166 19.89 -1.30 -9.10
CA GLY A 166 21.12 -1.68 -8.42
C GLY A 166 22.09 -2.38 -9.37
N SER A 167 21.61 -3.39 -10.10
CA SER A 167 22.44 -4.11 -11.09
C SER A 167 22.98 -3.19 -12.19
N ILE A 168 22.16 -2.25 -12.68
CA ILE A 168 22.59 -1.25 -13.68
C ILE A 168 23.67 -0.33 -13.08
N LEU A 169 23.51 0.17 -11.86
CA LEU A 169 24.50 1.02 -11.20
C LEU A 169 25.84 0.28 -11.04
N PHE A 170 25.82 -0.97 -10.57
CA PHE A 170 27.02 -1.80 -10.47
C PHE A 170 27.66 -2.10 -11.83
N GLY A 171 26.86 -2.23 -12.88
CA GLY A 171 27.33 -2.41 -14.26
C GLY A 171 27.94 -1.15 -14.88
N LEU A 172 27.48 0.04 -14.47
CA LEU A 172 28.05 1.31 -14.95
C LEU A 172 29.40 1.64 -14.28
N SER A 173 29.47 1.53 -12.96
CA SER A 173 30.72 1.72 -12.21
C SER A 173 30.59 1.09 -10.83
N PHE A 174 31.42 0.06 -10.59
CA PHE A 174 31.42 -0.65 -9.31
C PHE A 174 31.85 0.25 -8.14
N GLU A 175 32.85 1.11 -8.34
CA GLU A 175 33.35 2.03 -7.32
C GLU A 175 32.29 3.07 -6.93
N LEU A 176 31.67 3.72 -7.93
CA LEU A 176 30.62 4.70 -7.67
C LEU A 176 29.41 4.03 -7.01
N ALA A 177 29.02 2.82 -7.45
CA ALA A 177 27.91 2.09 -6.83
C ALA A 177 28.16 1.84 -5.34
N LEU A 178 29.38 1.44 -4.95
CA LEU A 178 29.72 1.25 -3.54
C LEU A 178 29.61 2.56 -2.72
N ILE A 179 30.06 3.68 -3.29
CA ILE A 179 29.95 5.01 -2.67
C ILE A 179 28.49 5.40 -2.45
N THR A 180 27.58 5.06 -3.37
CA THR A 180 26.14 5.33 -3.22
C THR A 180 25.47 4.52 -2.13
N LEU A 181 26.00 3.35 -1.81
CA LEU A 181 25.48 2.53 -0.71
C LEU A 181 25.89 3.08 0.66
N LEU A 182 26.91 3.95 0.75
CA LEU A 182 27.45 4.42 2.02
C LEU A 182 26.44 5.23 2.87
N PRO A 183 25.60 6.13 2.31
CA PRO A 183 24.57 6.82 3.08
C PRO A 183 23.39 5.93 3.50
N MET A 184 23.18 4.78 2.84
CA MET A 184 22.01 3.92 3.07
C MET A 184 21.94 3.33 4.49
N PRO A 185 22.99 2.70 5.04
CA PRO A 185 22.98 2.20 6.41
C PRO A 185 22.68 3.29 7.45
N LEU A 186 23.23 4.49 7.27
CA LEU A 186 22.97 5.63 8.15
C LEU A 186 21.52 6.09 8.04
N TYR A 187 20.99 6.19 6.81
CA TYR A 187 19.59 6.50 6.56
C TYR A 187 18.66 5.47 7.22
N SER A 188 18.88 4.18 6.98
CA SER A 188 18.10 3.09 7.57
C SER A 188 18.12 3.13 9.10
N THR A 189 19.29 3.40 9.70
CA THR A 189 19.43 3.52 11.15
C THR A 189 18.60 4.68 11.70
N LEU A 190 18.63 5.85 11.06
CA LEU A 190 17.80 6.99 11.45
C LEU A 190 16.30 6.67 11.37
N ILE A 191 15.86 5.97 10.34
CA ILE A 191 14.45 5.57 10.19
C ILE A 191 14.05 4.52 11.23
N ILE A 192 14.93 3.56 11.55
CA ILE A 192 14.68 2.57 12.60
C ILE A 192 14.56 3.25 13.97
N LEU A 193 15.46 4.18 14.29
CA LEU A 193 15.42 4.97 15.53
C LEU A 193 14.16 5.83 15.61
N TYR A 194 13.77 6.49 14.51
CA TYR A 194 12.51 7.23 14.42
C TYR A 194 11.32 6.32 14.72
N ASN A 195 11.22 5.17 14.03
CA ASN A 195 10.12 4.22 14.21
C ASN A 195 10.05 3.70 15.65
N HIS A 196 11.19 3.37 16.26
CA HIS A 196 11.24 2.94 17.64
C HIS A 196 10.77 4.04 18.60
N LYS A 197 11.21 5.28 18.40
CA LYS A 197 10.88 6.43 19.25
C LYS A 197 9.43 6.90 19.09
N VAL A 198 8.88 6.89 17.88
CA VAL A 198 7.55 7.43 17.58
C VAL A 198 6.42 6.45 17.90
N ARG A 199 6.69 5.14 17.84
CA ARG A 199 5.70 4.07 18.07
C ARG A 199 4.89 4.21 19.38
N PRO A 200 5.48 4.45 20.56
CA PRO A 200 4.69 4.61 21.79
C PRO A 200 3.75 5.82 21.73
N TYR A 201 4.16 6.93 21.11
CA TYR A 201 3.29 8.11 20.98
C TYR A 201 2.10 7.85 20.06
N TYR A 202 2.25 7.05 19.01
CA TYR A 202 1.12 6.60 18.20
C TYR A 202 0.14 5.74 19.00
N THR A 203 0.62 4.86 19.88
CA THR A 203 -0.25 4.10 20.81
C THR A 203 -1.00 5.04 21.75
N MET A 204 -0.30 5.97 22.39
CA MET A 204 -0.92 6.97 23.27
C MET A 204 -1.95 7.84 22.51
N ALA A 205 -1.67 8.22 21.26
CA ALA A 205 -2.61 8.98 20.44
C ALA A 205 -3.89 8.18 20.17
N ARG A 206 -3.79 6.86 19.93
CA ARG A 206 -4.95 5.96 19.77
C ARG A 206 -5.78 5.86 21.06
N GLU A 207 -5.15 5.81 22.22
CA GLU A 207 -5.85 5.83 23.51
C GLU A 207 -6.56 7.18 23.72
N ARG A 208 -5.89 8.31 23.43
CA ARG A 208 -6.49 9.64 23.60
C ARG A 208 -7.64 9.93 22.65
N ILE A 209 -7.60 9.42 21.42
CA ILE A 209 -8.76 9.55 20.52
C ILE A 209 -9.93 8.67 20.99
N ALA A 210 -9.66 7.47 21.53
CA ALA A 210 -10.69 6.63 22.13
C ALA A 210 -11.36 7.31 23.34
N ASP A 211 -10.59 7.96 24.22
CA ASP A 211 -11.11 8.78 25.33
C ASP A 211 -12.06 9.88 24.83
N ILE A 212 -11.70 10.57 23.73
CA ILE A 212 -12.52 11.62 23.13
C ILE A 212 -13.82 11.03 22.57
N SER A 213 -13.73 9.92 21.84
CA SER A 213 -14.89 9.22 21.27
C SER A 213 -15.85 8.73 22.36
N ALA A 214 -15.33 8.16 23.45
CA ALA A 214 -16.14 7.70 24.58
C ALA A 214 -16.89 8.86 25.25
N LEU A 215 -16.20 9.96 25.56
CA LEU A 215 -16.84 11.15 26.14
C LEU A 215 -17.90 11.76 25.21
N LEU A 216 -17.61 11.77 23.90
CA LEU A 216 -18.57 12.27 22.91
C LEU A 216 -19.82 11.39 22.87
N GLN A 217 -19.66 10.07 22.89
CA GLN A 217 -20.78 9.12 22.94
C GLN A 217 -21.62 9.33 24.20
N ASP A 218 -21.00 9.39 25.37
CA ASP A 218 -21.68 9.65 26.65
C ASP A 218 -22.47 10.96 26.62
N ASN A 219 -21.86 12.04 26.11
CA ASN A 219 -22.49 13.35 26.06
C ASN A 219 -23.64 13.43 25.06
N LEU A 220 -23.53 12.76 23.91
CA LEU A 220 -24.61 12.73 22.91
C LEU A 220 -25.78 11.85 23.35
N SER A 221 -25.50 10.66 23.92
CA SER A 221 -26.54 9.80 24.50
C SER A 221 -27.22 10.47 25.70
N GLY A 222 -26.47 11.21 26.52
CA GLY A 222 -26.95 11.94 27.69
C GLY A 222 -27.36 13.39 27.44
N ILE A 223 -27.54 13.82 26.18
CA ILE A 223 -27.66 15.26 25.85
C ILE A 223 -28.82 15.96 26.56
N ARG A 224 -29.92 15.23 26.82
CA ARG A 224 -31.08 15.76 27.55
C ARG A 224 -30.70 16.14 28.99
N VAL A 225 -29.88 15.35 29.67
CA VAL A 225 -29.41 15.63 31.04
C VAL A 225 -28.55 16.90 31.03
N ILE A 226 -27.62 17.02 30.09
CA ILE A 226 -26.76 18.20 29.96
C ILE A 226 -27.61 19.47 29.78
N LYS A 227 -28.65 19.40 28.92
CA LYS A 227 -29.57 20.51 28.67
C LYS A 227 -30.46 20.85 29.88
N CYS A 228 -31.03 19.84 30.54
CA CYS A 228 -31.87 20.05 31.73
C CYS A 228 -31.12 20.73 32.87
N PHE A 229 -29.82 20.48 33.02
CA PHE A 229 -28.99 21.08 34.07
C PHE A 229 -28.13 22.27 33.60
N ALA A 230 -28.30 22.75 32.35
CA ALA A 230 -27.52 23.83 31.75
C ALA A 230 -25.99 23.66 31.93
N ARG A 231 -25.49 22.43 31.71
CA ARG A 231 -24.09 22.03 31.95
C ARG A 231 -23.20 22.07 30.69
N GLU A 232 -23.62 22.73 29.62
CA GLU A 232 -22.88 22.73 28.35
C GLU A 232 -21.44 23.26 28.49
N GLY A 233 -21.24 24.35 29.25
CA GLY A 233 -19.91 24.90 29.48
C GLY A 233 -18.99 23.95 30.27
N HIS A 234 -19.57 23.20 31.22
CA HIS A 234 -18.83 22.20 31.99
C HIS A 234 -18.37 21.03 31.10
N GLU A 235 -19.28 20.49 30.29
CA GLU A 235 -18.95 19.40 29.38
C GLU A 235 -18.03 19.83 28.24
N LEU A 236 -18.16 21.06 27.74
CA LEU A 236 -17.21 21.64 26.79
C LEU A 236 -15.80 21.73 27.39
N SER A 237 -15.67 22.10 28.67
CA SER A 237 -14.37 22.14 29.36
C SER A 237 -13.74 20.75 29.48
N ARG A 238 -14.52 19.73 29.87
CA ARG A 238 -14.08 18.33 29.93
C ARG A 238 -13.64 17.81 28.56
N PHE A 239 -14.43 18.08 27.53
CA PHE A 239 -14.10 17.72 26.15
C PHE A 239 -12.82 18.42 25.68
N THR A 240 -12.69 19.72 25.96
CA THR A 240 -11.49 20.50 25.63
C THR A 240 -10.24 19.93 26.31
N GLN A 241 -10.34 19.46 27.56
CA GLN A 241 -9.21 18.84 28.26
C GLN A 241 -8.75 17.55 27.58
N LYS A 242 -9.69 16.68 27.15
CA LYS A 242 -9.36 15.47 26.39
C LYS A 242 -8.73 15.81 25.02
N CYS A 243 -9.27 16.80 24.32
CA CYS A 243 -8.71 17.30 23.07
C CYS A 243 -7.30 17.88 23.25
N LYS A 244 -7.04 18.64 24.33
CA LYS A 244 -5.69 19.14 24.66
C LYS A 244 -4.71 18.01 24.91
N ALA A 245 -5.10 16.96 25.64
CA ALA A 245 -4.24 15.80 25.86
C ALA A 245 -3.87 15.10 24.53
N PHE A 246 -4.85 14.91 23.62
CA PHE A 246 -4.59 14.40 22.28
C PHE A 246 -3.68 15.32 21.46
N LEU A 247 -3.89 16.63 21.53
CA LEU A 247 -3.09 17.65 20.85
C LEU A 247 -1.62 17.59 21.31
N THR A 248 -1.35 17.49 22.60
CA THR A 248 0.02 17.40 23.15
C THR A 248 0.77 16.19 22.60
N ILE A 249 0.12 15.02 22.52
CA ILE A 249 0.72 13.81 21.94
C ILE A 249 0.94 13.98 20.44
N SER A 250 -0.04 14.52 19.73
CA SER A 250 0.06 14.77 18.28
C SER A 250 1.20 15.72 17.94
N ILE A 251 1.38 16.80 18.71
CA ILE A 251 2.51 17.72 18.57
C ILE A 251 3.84 16.99 18.84
N THR A 252 3.89 16.07 19.80
CA THR A 252 5.10 15.30 20.09
C THR A 252 5.49 14.36 18.94
N ILE A 253 4.49 13.72 18.30
CA ILE A 253 4.68 12.94 17.08
C ILE A 253 5.25 13.83 15.97
N ILE A 254 4.66 15.02 15.76
CA ILE A 254 5.11 15.98 14.75
C ILE A 254 6.55 16.43 15.02
N LYS A 255 6.87 16.82 16.26
CA LYS A 255 8.24 17.22 16.67
C LYS A 255 9.24 16.11 16.40
N THR A 256 8.88 14.87 16.72
CA THR A 256 9.72 13.70 16.45
C THR A 256 9.94 13.52 14.94
N ARG A 257 8.88 13.64 14.13
CA ARG A 257 9.00 13.55 12.67
C ARG A 257 9.89 14.64 12.08
N VAL A 258 9.68 15.89 12.48
CA VAL A 258 10.43 17.05 11.98
C VAL A 258 11.88 17.04 12.47
N ALA A 259 12.19 16.39 13.59
CA ALA A 259 13.59 16.19 14.01
C ALA A 259 14.32 15.15 13.15
N PHE A 260 13.67 14.06 12.73
CA PHE A 260 14.35 12.94 12.06
C PHE A 260 14.32 13.04 10.52
N PHE A 261 13.19 13.39 9.91
CA PHE A 261 13.04 13.32 8.44
C PHE A 261 13.94 14.30 7.67
N PRO A 262 14.13 15.56 8.11
CA PRO A 262 15.07 16.47 7.46
C PRO A 262 16.52 15.96 7.53
N ILE A 263 16.93 15.38 8.66
CA ILE A 263 18.27 14.80 8.83
C ILE A 263 18.43 13.57 7.93
N ALA A 264 17.44 12.68 7.91
CA ALA A 264 17.45 11.52 7.02
C ALA A 264 17.49 11.94 5.54
N ARG A 265 16.77 13.02 5.17
CA ARG A 265 16.82 13.60 3.82
C ARG A 265 18.19 14.22 3.52
N LEU A 266 18.86 14.84 4.48
CA LEU A 266 20.23 15.32 4.30
C LEU A 266 21.16 14.14 4.02
N VAL A 267 21.10 13.08 4.84
CA VAL A 267 21.93 11.88 4.68
C VAL A 267 21.74 11.25 3.30
N ILE A 268 20.50 11.02 2.86
CA ILE A 268 20.26 10.41 1.54
C ILE A 268 20.72 11.31 0.39
N SER A 269 20.59 12.64 0.53
CA SER A 269 21.10 13.63 -0.43
C SER A 269 22.63 13.71 -0.49
N MET A 270 23.36 13.15 0.49
CA MET A 270 24.81 13.00 0.38
C MET A 270 25.19 12.02 -0.73
N GLY A 271 24.32 11.05 -1.07
CA GLY A 271 24.56 10.10 -2.17
C GLY A 271 24.85 10.80 -3.51
N PRO A 272 23.91 11.61 -4.05
CA PRO A 272 24.14 12.45 -5.22
C PRO A 272 25.43 13.28 -5.13
N LEU A 273 25.68 13.89 -3.97
CA LEU A 273 26.83 14.76 -3.77
C LEU A 273 28.15 14.00 -3.82
N LEU A 274 28.22 12.82 -3.21
CA LEU A 274 29.39 11.95 -3.26
C LEU A 274 29.63 11.44 -4.68
N VAL A 275 28.57 11.03 -5.39
CA VAL A 275 28.65 10.64 -6.81
C VAL A 275 29.18 11.78 -7.66
N LEU A 276 28.68 13.01 -7.46
CA LEU A 276 29.18 14.17 -8.18
C LEU A 276 30.67 14.44 -7.88
N LEU A 277 31.09 14.32 -6.62
CA LEU A 277 32.47 14.58 -6.23
C LEU A 277 33.45 13.51 -6.77
N PHE A 278 33.16 12.24 -6.52
CA PHE A 278 34.03 11.12 -6.92
C PHE A 278 33.87 10.79 -8.41
N GLY A 279 32.65 10.76 -8.92
CA GLY A 279 32.37 10.55 -10.34
C GLY A 279 32.80 11.73 -11.19
N GLY A 280 32.65 12.97 -10.71
CA GLY A 280 33.21 14.15 -11.36
C GLY A 280 34.74 14.09 -11.43
N ARG A 281 35.41 13.62 -10.37
CA ARG A 281 36.86 13.36 -10.43
C ARG A 281 37.22 12.32 -11.49
N GLN A 282 36.46 11.22 -11.60
CA GLN A 282 36.67 10.20 -12.64
C GLN A 282 36.42 10.74 -14.05
N VAL A 283 35.49 11.68 -14.21
CA VAL A 283 35.30 12.39 -15.48
C VAL A 283 36.49 13.28 -15.81
N ILE A 284 37.03 14.00 -14.82
CA ILE A 284 38.20 14.86 -15.01
C ILE A 284 39.46 14.04 -15.34
N SER A 285 39.62 12.84 -14.77
CA SER A 285 40.73 11.94 -15.09
C SER A 285 40.56 11.19 -16.42
N GLY A 286 39.38 11.26 -17.05
CA GLY A 286 39.08 10.55 -18.30
C GLY A 286 38.66 9.09 -18.12
N ASP A 287 38.48 8.63 -16.88
CA ASP A 287 38.06 7.25 -16.56
C ASP A 287 36.54 7.04 -16.74
N LEU A 288 35.76 8.13 -16.76
CA LEU A 288 34.31 8.13 -16.88
C LEU A 288 33.84 9.21 -17.86
N THR A 289 32.79 8.96 -18.63
CA THR A 289 32.19 9.98 -19.50
C THR A 289 31.18 10.85 -18.75
N ILE A 290 30.96 12.09 -19.22
CA ILE A 290 29.98 13.02 -18.63
C ILE A 290 28.57 12.43 -18.69
N GLY A 291 28.20 11.81 -19.80
CA GLY A 291 26.92 11.12 -19.99
C GLY A 291 26.76 9.95 -19.03
N THR A 292 27.82 9.19 -18.75
CA THR A 292 27.77 8.12 -17.74
C THR A 292 27.51 8.68 -16.35
N LEU A 293 28.17 9.78 -15.97
CA LEU A 293 27.90 10.46 -14.69
C LEU A 293 26.43 10.94 -14.60
N PHE A 294 25.89 11.52 -15.67
CA PHE A 294 24.49 11.94 -15.74
C PHE A 294 23.52 10.77 -15.60
N ALA A 295 23.76 9.68 -16.34
CA ALA A 295 22.93 8.48 -16.26
C ALA A 295 22.96 7.88 -14.85
N PHE A 296 24.15 7.81 -14.26
CA PHE A 296 24.35 7.31 -12.90
C PHE A 296 23.58 8.14 -11.87
N GLN A 297 23.65 9.48 -11.96
CA GLN A 297 22.89 10.39 -11.10
C GLN A 297 21.37 10.21 -11.23
N SER A 298 20.88 9.90 -12.44
CA SER A 298 19.47 9.64 -12.71
C SER A 298 19.00 8.31 -12.12
N PHE A 299 19.79 7.24 -12.31
CA PHE A 299 19.50 5.92 -11.73
C PHE A 299 19.52 5.94 -10.21
N LEU A 300 20.41 6.72 -9.61
CA LEU A 300 20.50 6.89 -8.16
C LEU A 300 19.18 7.32 -7.52
N TRP A 301 18.54 8.36 -8.05
CA TRP A 301 17.26 8.85 -7.53
C TRP A 301 16.16 7.80 -7.60
N ARG A 302 16.17 7.00 -8.67
CA ARG A 302 15.22 5.90 -8.87
C ARG A 302 15.50 4.69 -7.98
N PHE A 303 16.75 4.47 -7.60
CA PHE A 303 17.14 3.45 -6.64
C PHE A 303 16.72 3.83 -5.20
N TYR A 304 16.83 5.11 -4.82
CA TYR A 304 16.53 5.57 -3.45
C TYR A 304 15.03 5.60 -3.10
N GLY A 305 14.16 5.96 -4.06
CA GLY A 305 12.71 6.05 -3.83
C GLY A 305 12.07 4.76 -3.28
N PRO A 306 12.29 3.59 -3.93
CA PRO A 306 11.79 2.30 -3.45
C PRO A 306 12.27 1.92 -2.05
N VAL A 307 13.53 2.23 -1.71
CA VAL A 307 14.09 1.93 -0.39
C VAL A 307 13.31 2.69 0.70
N GLU A 308 13.03 3.98 0.48
CA GLU A 308 12.16 4.75 1.38
C GLU A 308 10.74 4.17 1.42
N SER A 309 10.19 3.78 0.27
CA SER A 309 8.85 3.20 0.14
C SER A 309 8.66 1.93 0.99
N LEU A 310 9.63 1.02 0.98
CA LEU A 310 9.59 -0.25 1.72
C LEU A 310 9.49 -0.05 3.24
N THR A 311 10.05 1.03 3.79
CA THR A 311 10.00 1.31 5.24
C THR A 311 8.59 1.58 5.77
N ARG A 312 7.62 1.89 4.89
CA ARG A 312 6.24 2.26 5.25
C ARG A 312 5.23 1.11 5.14
N ILE A 313 5.64 -0.07 4.71
CA ILE A 313 4.73 -1.16 4.31
C ILE A 313 4.15 -1.93 5.52
N ASN A 314 4.84 -1.91 6.65
CA ASN A 314 4.52 -2.74 7.83
C ASN A 314 3.08 -2.49 8.35
N ASP A 315 2.67 -1.22 8.43
CA ASP A 315 1.37 -0.83 8.97
C ASP A 315 0.18 -1.34 8.15
N THR A 316 0.31 -1.38 6.82
CA THR A 316 -0.77 -1.84 5.95
C THR A 316 -0.95 -3.35 6.04
N ILE A 317 0.15 -4.11 6.05
CA ILE A 317 0.13 -5.57 6.18
C ILE A 317 -0.54 -6.00 7.50
N VAL A 318 -0.21 -5.33 8.61
CA VAL A 318 -0.79 -5.64 9.92
C VAL A 318 -2.29 -5.39 9.96
N ARG A 319 -2.75 -4.24 9.42
CA ARG A 319 -4.19 -3.94 9.33
C ARG A 319 -4.94 -4.97 8.48
N ALA A 320 -4.36 -5.33 7.34
CA ALA A 320 -4.92 -6.35 6.46
C ALA A 320 -5.09 -7.70 7.14
N ALA A 321 -4.07 -8.14 7.88
CA ALA A 321 -4.10 -9.41 8.58
C ALA A 321 -5.24 -9.46 9.62
N ALA A 322 -5.49 -8.35 10.32
CA ALA A 322 -6.60 -8.22 11.27
C ALA A 322 -7.96 -8.23 10.57
N SER A 323 -8.14 -7.48 9.47
CA SER A 323 -9.37 -7.48 8.68
C SER A 323 -9.65 -8.86 8.06
N ALA A 324 -8.64 -9.50 7.50
CA ALA A 324 -8.75 -10.83 6.93
C ALA A 324 -9.08 -11.90 7.96
N ARG A 325 -8.53 -11.81 9.18
CA ARG A 325 -8.92 -12.69 10.28
C ARG A 325 -10.41 -12.55 10.63
N ARG A 326 -10.93 -11.33 10.70
CA ARG A 326 -12.35 -11.05 11.00
C ARG A 326 -13.30 -11.52 9.89
N ILE A 327 -12.90 -11.41 8.63
CA ILE A 327 -13.69 -11.92 7.51
C ILE A 327 -13.73 -13.45 7.51
N PHE A 328 -12.57 -14.09 7.66
CA PHE A 328 -12.51 -15.55 7.69
C PHE A 328 -13.16 -16.15 8.95
N GLU A 329 -13.17 -15.45 10.08
CA GLU A 329 -13.96 -15.83 11.25
C GLU A 329 -15.45 -16.00 10.90
N ILE A 330 -16.04 -15.08 10.10
CA ILE A 330 -17.43 -15.23 9.62
C ILE A 330 -17.54 -16.44 8.69
N LEU A 331 -16.69 -16.51 7.66
CA LEU A 331 -16.75 -17.56 6.64
C LEU A 331 -16.47 -18.97 7.20
N ASP A 332 -15.76 -19.07 8.32
CA ASP A 332 -15.46 -20.32 9.01
C ASP A 332 -16.52 -20.69 10.06
N THR A 333 -17.45 -19.77 10.37
CA THR A 333 -18.58 -20.07 11.26
C THR A 333 -19.50 -21.05 10.55
N GLN A 334 -19.72 -22.23 11.15
CA GLN A 334 -20.60 -23.24 10.56
C GLN A 334 -22.07 -22.90 10.85
N PRO A 335 -22.98 -23.05 9.86
CA PRO A 335 -24.41 -22.98 10.10
C PRO A 335 -24.85 -24.01 11.15
N GLU A 336 -25.64 -23.57 12.13
CA GLU A 336 -26.19 -24.41 13.20
C GLU A 336 -27.26 -25.38 12.66
N ILE A 337 -28.04 -24.91 11.68
CA ILE A 337 -29.06 -25.70 11.00
C ILE A 337 -28.46 -26.16 9.67
N LYS A 338 -28.38 -27.47 9.48
CA LYS A 338 -27.95 -28.08 8.22
C LYS A 338 -28.99 -29.09 7.78
N ASP A 339 -29.28 -29.08 6.49
CA ASP A 339 -30.06 -30.15 5.89
C ASP A 339 -29.30 -31.48 6.03
N THR A 340 -30.05 -32.55 6.30
CA THR A 340 -29.47 -33.89 6.27
C THR A 340 -29.10 -34.26 4.83
N PRO A 341 -28.09 -35.12 4.61
CA PRO A 341 -27.63 -35.50 3.26
C PRO A 341 -28.73 -36.06 2.35
N ASN A 342 -29.82 -36.57 2.94
CA ASN A 342 -30.98 -37.13 2.25
C ASN A 342 -32.25 -36.29 2.48
N ALA A 343 -32.12 -34.99 2.71
CA ALA A 343 -33.25 -34.09 2.84
C ALA A 343 -34.16 -34.21 1.60
N ARG A 344 -35.44 -34.45 1.85
CA ARG A 344 -36.45 -34.61 0.79
C ARG A 344 -37.13 -33.27 0.57
N SER A 345 -37.23 -32.83 -0.68
CA SER A 345 -38.14 -31.75 -1.03
C SER A 345 -39.58 -32.24 -0.91
N PHE A 346 -40.44 -31.41 -0.32
CA PHE A 346 -41.87 -31.67 -0.21
C PHE A 346 -42.62 -30.80 -1.23
N ASP A 347 -43.44 -31.41 -2.09
CA ASP A 347 -44.23 -30.69 -3.10
C ASP A 347 -45.50 -30.05 -2.52
N ARG A 348 -46.10 -30.68 -1.51
CA ARG A 348 -47.28 -30.19 -0.78
C ARG A 348 -47.27 -30.68 0.67
N LEU A 349 -47.47 -29.75 1.60
CA LEU A 349 -47.59 -30.02 3.02
C LEU A 349 -49.06 -29.91 3.43
N ASN A 350 -49.55 -30.83 4.27
CA ASN A 350 -50.93 -30.82 4.78
C ASN A 350 -51.14 -29.82 5.93
N GLY A 351 -50.08 -29.15 6.39
CA GLY A 351 -50.15 -28.12 7.44
C GLY A 351 -50.28 -28.63 8.87
N SER A 352 -50.29 -29.96 9.10
CA SER A 352 -50.33 -30.54 10.45
C SER A 352 -49.03 -30.25 11.20
N VAL A 353 -49.13 -29.69 12.41
CA VAL A 353 -47.99 -29.38 13.27
C VAL A 353 -48.12 -30.13 14.58
N GLU A 354 -47.15 -31.01 14.86
CA GLU A 354 -47.09 -31.78 16.11
C GLU A 354 -45.81 -31.44 16.88
N PHE A 355 -45.98 -31.02 18.14
CA PHE A 355 -44.91 -30.91 19.12
C PHE A 355 -45.06 -32.10 20.07
N GLN A 356 -44.00 -32.88 20.26
CA GLN A 356 -43.97 -34.01 21.18
C GLN A 356 -42.92 -33.77 22.28
N ASN A 357 -43.39 -33.44 23.49
CA ASN A 357 -42.58 -33.21 24.69
C ASN A 357 -41.39 -32.27 24.44
N VAL A 358 -41.65 -31.15 23.76
CA VAL A 358 -40.62 -30.20 23.37
C VAL A 358 -40.21 -29.35 24.57
N THR A 359 -38.92 -29.43 24.91
CA THR A 359 -38.26 -28.58 25.90
C THR A 359 -37.18 -27.77 25.18
N PHE A 360 -37.16 -26.45 25.38
CA PHE A 360 -36.25 -25.54 24.67
C PHE A 360 -35.67 -24.49 25.62
N SER A 361 -34.36 -24.25 25.50
CA SER A 361 -33.63 -23.18 26.19
C SER A 361 -32.76 -22.43 25.19
N TYR A 362 -32.62 -21.12 25.39
CA TYR A 362 -31.53 -20.37 24.77
C TYR A 362 -30.25 -20.61 25.58
N GLU A 363 -29.22 -21.16 24.95
CA GLU A 363 -27.91 -21.48 25.55
C GLU A 363 -27.97 -22.31 26.85
N HIS A 364 -27.18 -21.93 27.86
CA HIS A 364 -27.17 -22.50 29.23
C HIS A 364 -28.18 -21.81 30.17
N GLY A 365 -29.14 -21.06 29.61
CA GLY A 365 -30.20 -20.41 30.38
C GLY A 365 -31.28 -21.39 30.87
N PRO A 366 -32.17 -20.94 31.77
CA PRO A 366 -33.32 -21.75 32.18
C PRO A 366 -34.22 -22.06 30.96
N PRO A 367 -34.90 -23.23 30.95
CA PRO A 367 -35.75 -23.61 29.83
C PRO A 367 -36.94 -22.65 29.70
N VAL A 368 -37.16 -22.16 28.48
CA VAL A 368 -38.25 -21.24 28.12
C VAL A 368 -39.51 -22.01 27.74
N LEU A 369 -39.35 -23.18 27.12
CA LEU A 369 -40.41 -24.18 26.95
C LEU A 369 -40.04 -25.43 27.76
N GLN A 370 -41.00 -25.99 28.47
CA GLN A 370 -40.85 -27.21 29.27
C GLN A 370 -41.98 -28.17 28.94
N ASP A 371 -41.60 -29.35 28.44
CA ASP A 371 -42.47 -30.50 28.16
C ASP A 371 -43.75 -30.15 27.40
N VAL A 372 -43.62 -29.32 26.36
CA VAL A 372 -44.75 -28.85 25.56
C VAL A 372 -45.14 -29.89 24.51
N SER A 373 -46.39 -30.35 24.59
CA SER A 373 -47.01 -31.24 23.61
C SER A 373 -48.28 -30.59 23.03
N LEU A 374 -48.37 -30.56 21.70
CA LEU A 374 -49.40 -29.82 20.95
C LEU A 374 -49.60 -30.50 19.60
N ASN A 375 -50.84 -30.55 19.11
CA ASN A 375 -51.17 -31.01 17.76
C ASN A 375 -52.21 -30.06 17.15
N VAL A 376 -51.90 -29.47 15.99
CA VAL A 376 -52.75 -28.48 15.28
C VAL A 376 -52.90 -28.85 13.82
#